data_AF-A0A8T7GQX0-F1
#
_entry.id   AF-A0A8T7GQX0-F1
#
_cell.length_a   1.000
_cell.length_b   1.000
_cell.length_c   1.000
_cell.angle_alpha   90.00
_cell.angle_beta   90.00
_cell.angle_gamma   90.00
#
_symmetry.space_group_name_H-M   'P 1'
#
loop_
_entity.id
_entity.type
_entity.pdbx_description
1 polymer ?
#
loop_
_entity_poly.entity_id
_entity_poly.type
_entity_poly.pdbx_seq_one_letter_code
_entity_poly.pdbx_strand_id
1 'polypeptide(L)'
;MKRSTIILILLLALAVSNAAWLALYQAKNMEIKALKANLTYYVQLSGQLAQKFKNMYDNYTALQVSYGRLKAAYDRLYSILKKGTLLLGIVFKHGKGTNATAGAPLNTTLEEATVSMLFKAYSELNQSLAKFVQLIQLHSHLGPQSRYLIDPDYVMPIVAEKIVGRLYDPKHPQYTSQDIKKIYEWITKNIYDVPDSDFPDVTIEYVNITGTLLPIKLDFTLRREYVQSAAETMKRRAGDCEDQAILATSMLIAYLQKLASAYTICLISSVQLAHCASMAVVDGKLYILDPTMGYYAVAKNPSEIPTTIRSWMDYTGYSPQYLAKVYLFNNTWFKSFIAIDDVIRYISNIANAQVQK
;
A
#
# COMPACT_ATOMS: atom_id res chain seq x y z
N MET A 1 44.84 3.95 -67.24
CA MET A 1 44.81 4.39 -65.83
C MET A 1 46.18 4.09 -65.21
N LYS A 2 46.88 5.06 -64.59
CA LYS A 2 48.24 4.84 -64.05
C LYS A 2 48.17 3.91 -62.82
N ARG A 3 49.15 3.00 -62.65
CA ARG A 3 49.20 2.04 -61.51
C ARG A 3 49.04 2.73 -60.14
N SER A 4 49.54 3.95 -59.99
CA SER A 4 49.41 4.75 -58.78
C SER A 4 47.95 5.08 -58.42
N THR A 5 47.09 5.33 -59.41
CA THR A 5 45.67 5.60 -59.19
C THR A 5 44.93 4.38 -58.68
N ILE A 6 45.26 3.19 -59.20
CA ILE A 6 44.67 1.92 -58.75
C ILE A 6 45.06 1.63 -57.30
N ILE A 7 46.35 1.81 -56.97
CA ILE A 7 46.85 1.60 -55.60
C ILE A 7 46.18 2.57 -54.62
N LEU A 8 46.00 3.84 -54.99
CA LEU A 8 45.33 4.83 -54.15
C LEU A 8 43.86 4.46 -53.88
N ILE A 9 43.13 4.03 -54.91
CA ILE A 9 41.72 3.59 -54.77
C ILE A 9 41.63 2.38 -53.84
N LEU A 10 42.53 1.40 -53.98
CA LEU A 10 42.56 0.22 -53.12
C LEU A 10 42.88 0.56 -51.65
N LEU A 11 43.83 1.47 -51.41
CA LEU A 11 44.15 1.94 -50.06
C LEU A 11 42.98 2.71 -49.44
N LEU A 12 42.29 3.54 -50.23
CA LEU A 12 41.11 4.27 -49.77
C LEU A 12 39.97 3.30 -49.41
N ALA A 13 39.71 2.30 -50.26
CA ALA A 13 38.70 1.27 -50.00
C ALA A 13 39.02 0.45 -48.74
N LEU A 14 40.30 0.10 -48.52
CA LEU A 14 40.74 -0.61 -47.32
C LEU A 14 40.57 0.25 -46.06
N ALA A 15 40.91 1.55 -46.12
CA ALA A 15 40.73 2.47 -45.01
C ALA A 15 39.25 2.64 -44.63
N VAL A 16 38.36 2.79 -45.62
CA VAL A 16 36.91 2.89 -45.40
C VAL A 16 36.36 1.58 -44.81
N SER A 17 36.80 0.43 -45.32
CA SER A 17 36.39 -0.88 -44.79
C SER A 17 36.82 -1.09 -43.33
N ASN A 18 38.06 -0.72 -42.98
CA ASN A 18 38.56 -0.79 -41.60
C ASN A 18 37.82 0.16 -40.66
N ALA A 19 37.52 1.39 -41.11
CA ALA A 19 36.74 2.34 -40.31
C ALA A 19 35.31 1.85 -40.06
N ALA A 20 34.67 1.28 -41.09
CA ALA A 20 33.34 0.67 -40.95
C ALA A 20 33.34 -0.53 -40.00
N TRP A 21 34.35 -1.40 -40.09
CA TRP A 21 34.51 -2.54 -39.17
C TRP A 21 34.72 -2.08 -37.73
N LEU A 22 35.57 -1.07 -37.50
CA LEU A 22 35.81 -0.51 -36.17
C LEU A 22 34.55 0.10 -35.57
N ALA A 23 33.77 0.85 -36.36
CA ALA A 23 32.49 1.42 -35.93
C ALA A 23 31.48 0.32 -35.55
N LEU A 24 31.36 -0.73 -36.36
CA LEU A 24 30.50 -1.89 -36.06
C LEU A 24 30.95 -2.63 -34.79
N TYR A 25 32.27 -2.82 -34.63
CA TYR A 25 32.84 -3.46 -33.43
C TYR A 25 32.57 -2.63 -32.17
N GLN A 26 32.73 -1.31 -32.23
CA GLN A 26 32.42 -0.41 -31.13
C GLN A 26 30.93 -0.41 -30.78
N ALA A 27 30.05 -0.35 -31.80
CA ALA A 27 28.60 -0.44 -31.60
C ALA A 27 28.21 -1.75 -30.89
N LYS A 28 28.74 -2.89 -31.34
CA LYS A 28 28.50 -4.19 -30.72
C LYS A 28 29.02 -4.28 -29.29
N ASN A 29 30.17 -3.68 -28.99
CA ASN A 29 30.69 -3.63 -27.62
C ASN A 29 29.85 -2.75 -26.69
N MET A 30 29.30 -1.64 -27.19
CA MET A 30 28.35 -0.82 -26.42
C MET A 30 27.07 -1.59 -26.12
N GLU A 31 26.53 -2.31 -27.11
CA GLU A 31 25.37 -3.19 -26.93
C GLU A 31 25.62 -4.28 -25.89
N ILE A 32 26.76 -4.98 -25.98
CA ILE A 32 27.17 -5.99 -24.99
C ILE A 32 27.28 -5.39 -23.59
N LYS A 33 27.84 -4.18 -23.47
CA LYS A 33 27.96 -3.49 -22.18
C LYS A 33 26.59 -3.13 -21.60
N ALA A 34 25.67 -2.65 -22.44
CA ALA A 34 24.29 -2.35 -22.04
C ALA A 34 23.55 -3.62 -21.59
N LEU A 35 23.67 -4.72 -22.35
CA LEU A 35 23.07 -6.01 -22.00
C LEU A 35 23.60 -6.55 -20.67
N LYS A 36 24.91 -6.43 -20.39
CA LYS A 36 25.50 -6.82 -19.10
C LYS A 36 24.98 -5.98 -17.93
N ALA A 37 24.82 -4.66 -18.14
CA ALA A 37 24.23 -3.78 -17.13
C ALA A 37 22.78 -4.17 -16.83
N ASN A 38 21.96 -4.39 -17.87
CA ASN A 38 20.58 -4.86 -17.71
C ASN A 38 20.52 -6.21 -16.99
N LEU A 39 21.37 -7.18 -17.37
CA LEU A 39 21.43 -8.47 -16.67
C LEU A 39 21.75 -8.32 -15.19
N THR A 40 22.72 -7.46 -14.84
CA THR A 40 23.11 -7.20 -13.45
C THR A 40 21.94 -6.59 -12.66
N TYR A 41 21.23 -5.64 -13.27
CA TYR A 41 20.03 -5.05 -12.71
C TYR A 41 18.91 -6.08 -12.49
N TYR A 42 18.64 -6.97 -13.45
CA TYR A 42 17.65 -8.04 -13.29
C TYR A 42 18.01 -9.04 -12.19
N VAL A 43 19.29 -9.39 -12.05
CA VAL A 43 19.75 -10.25 -10.95
C VAL A 43 19.48 -9.58 -9.61
N GLN A 44 19.81 -8.30 -9.46
CA GLN A 44 19.53 -7.55 -8.23
C GLN A 44 18.03 -7.49 -7.93
N LEU A 45 17.21 -7.19 -8.95
CA LEU A 45 15.77 -7.13 -8.83
C LEU A 45 15.16 -8.47 -8.43
N SER A 46 15.62 -9.56 -9.04
CA SER A 46 15.16 -10.91 -8.69
C SER A 46 15.49 -11.26 -7.24
N GLY A 47 16.64 -10.82 -6.73
CA GLY A 47 17.01 -10.95 -5.32
C GLY A 47 16.10 -10.16 -4.39
N GLN A 48 15.76 -8.91 -4.76
CA GLN A 48 14.81 -8.09 -4.00
C GLN A 48 13.41 -8.71 -3.99
N LEU A 49 12.94 -9.22 -5.13
CA LEU A 49 11.64 -9.88 -5.23
C LEU A 49 11.59 -11.17 -4.42
N ALA A 50 12.65 -11.99 -4.46
CA ALA A 50 12.78 -13.17 -3.63
C ALA A 50 12.75 -12.82 -2.14
N GLN A 51 13.44 -11.74 -1.74
CA GLN A 51 13.41 -11.24 -0.36
C GLN A 51 12.02 -10.74 0.04
N LYS A 52 11.31 -10.02 -0.83
CA LYS A 52 9.93 -9.56 -0.58
C LYS A 52 8.96 -10.72 -0.50
N PHE A 53 9.05 -11.70 -1.41
CA PHE A 53 8.23 -12.91 -1.36
C PHE A 53 8.50 -13.69 -0.08
N LYS A 54 9.78 -13.81 0.32
CA LYS A 54 10.16 -14.37 1.61
C LYS A 54 9.52 -13.59 2.76
N ASN A 55 9.58 -12.26 2.76
CA ASN A 55 8.94 -11.44 3.79
C ASN A 55 7.42 -11.63 3.82
N MET A 56 6.76 -11.69 2.66
CA MET A 56 5.32 -11.93 2.56
C MET A 56 4.95 -13.33 3.05
N TYR A 57 5.74 -14.35 2.69
CA TYR A 57 5.57 -15.72 3.15
C TYR A 57 5.82 -15.83 4.66
N ASP A 58 6.85 -15.16 5.17
CA ASP A 58 7.16 -15.06 6.59
C ASP A 58 6.02 -14.33 7.32
N ASN A 59 5.43 -13.28 6.73
CA ASN A 59 4.27 -12.57 7.27
C ASN A 59 3.02 -13.45 7.28
N TYR A 60 2.76 -14.19 6.20
CA TYR A 60 1.64 -15.13 6.12
C TYR A 60 1.80 -16.26 7.13
N THR A 61 3.01 -16.82 7.22
CA THR A 61 3.36 -17.83 8.23
C THR A 61 3.22 -17.26 9.63
N ALA A 62 3.68 -16.02 9.87
CA ALA A 62 3.52 -15.32 11.13
C ALA A 62 2.04 -15.07 11.46
N LEU A 63 1.20 -14.77 10.46
CA LEU A 63 -0.24 -14.64 10.61
C LEU A 63 -0.88 -15.98 10.98
N GLN A 64 -0.56 -17.07 10.28
CA GLN A 64 -1.04 -18.41 10.61
C GLN A 64 -0.59 -18.84 12.02
N VAL A 65 0.67 -18.58 12.38
CA VAL A 65 1.21 -18.83 13.72
C VAL A 65 0.49 -17.97 14.75
N SER A 66 0.23 -16.68 14.46
CA SER A 66 -0.48 -15.78 15.37
C SER A 66 -1.93 -16.22 15.56
N TYR A 67 -2.60 -16.66 14.49
CA TYR A 67 -3.93 -17.26 14.56
C TYR A 67 -3.92 -18.56 15.38
N GLY A 68 -2.95 -19.44 15.15
CA GLY A 68 -2.77 -20.66 15.93
C GLY A 68 -2.51 -20.39 17.41
N ARG A 69 -1.68 -19.38 17.73
CA ARG A 69 -1.44 -18.92 19.11
C ARG A 69 -2.68 -18.30 19.74
N LEU A 70 -3.42 -17.48 19.01
CA LEU A 70 -4.69 -16.89 19.45
C LEU A 70 -5.68 -18.00 19.78
N LYS A 71 -5.85 -18.97 18.88
CA LYS A 71 -6.71 -20.14 19.09
C LYS A 71 -6.27 -20.97 20.29
N ALA A 72 -4.98 -21.28 20.42
CA ALA A 72 -4.46 -22.05 21.55
C ALA A 72 -4.60 -21.30 22.89
N ALA A 73 -4.37 -19.98 22.90
CA ALA A 73 -4.57 -19.14 24.06
C ALA A 73 -6.06 -19.09 24.47
N TYR A 74 -6.96 -18.98 23.48
CA TYR A 74 -8.40 -19.09 23.69
C TYR A 74 -8.79 -20.46 24.26
N ASP A 75 -8.33 -21.56 23.67
CA ASP A 75 -8.61 -22.93 24.13
C ASP A 75 -8.10 -23.15 25.57
N ARG A 76 -6.92 -22.60 25.91
CA ARG A 76 -6.37 -22.61 27.29
C ARG A 76 -7.23 -21.81 28.25
N LEU A 77 -7.57 -20.58 27.91
CA LEU A 77 -8.43 -19.71 28.72
C LEU A 77 -9.78 -20.40 29.00
N TYR A 78 -10.39 -20.95 27.96
CA TYR A 78 -11.63 -21.72 28.05
C TYR A 78 -11.48 -22.93 28.97
N SER A 79 -10.39 -23.70 28.88
CA SER A 79 -10.13 -24.83 29.78
C SER A 79 -9.92 -24.39 31.24
N ILE A 80 -9.24 -23.28 31.49
CA ILE A 80 -9.01 -22.76 32.85
C ILE A 80 -10.34 -22.30 33.44
N LEU A 81 -11.13 -21.53 32.68
CA LEU A 81 -12.47 -21.11 33.09
C LEU A 81 -13.39 -22.31 33.39
N LYS A 82 -13.36 -23.35 32.55
CA LYS A 82 -14.10 -24.60 32.78
C LYS A 82 -13.66 -25.32 34.06
N LYS A 83 -12.36 -25.34 34.38
CA LYS A 83 -11.84 -25.93 35.62
C LYS A 83 -12.18 -25.08 36.86
N GLY A 84 -12.04 -23.76 36.76
CA GLY A 84 -12.35 -22.81 37.83
C GLY A 84 -13.83 -22.82 38.19
N THR A 85 -14.73 -22.85 37.21
CA THR A 85 -16.19 -22.99 37.44
C THR A 85 -16.54 -24.34 38.08
N LEU A 86 -15.86 -25.43 37.69
CA LEU A 86 -16.04 -26.75 38.32
C LEU A 86 -15.60 -26.73 39.80
N LEU A 87 -14.45 -26.11 40.10
CA LEU A 87 -13.92 -25.97 41.45
C LEU A 87 -14.80 -25.09 42.33
N LEU A 88 -15.25 -23.93 41.82
CA LEU A 88 -16.23 -23.08 42.51
C LEU A 88 -17.54 -23.83 42.77
N GLY A 89 -18.02 -24.62 41.80
CA GLY A 89 -19.19 -25.46 41.98
C GLY A 89 -19.03 -26.52 43.09
N ILE A 90 -17.84 -27.10 43.24
CA ILE A 90 -17.52 -28.03 44.34
C ILE A 90 -17.51 -27.32 45.69
N VAL A 91 -16.87 -26.14 45.76
CA VAL A 91 -16.79 -25.31 46.98
C VAL A 91 -18.18 -24.85 47.43
N PHE A 92 -19.03 -24.37 46.51
CA PHE A 92 -20.41 -23.97 46.82
C PHE A 92 -21.30 -25.13 47.24
N LYS A 93 -21.11 -26.34 46.68
CA LYS A 93 -21.85 -27.55 47.08
C LYS A 93 -21.42 -28.06 48.46
N HIS A 94 -20.13 -27.98 48.80
CA HIS A 94 -19.64 -28.34 50.14
C HIS A 94 -20.04 -27.31 51.20
N GLY A 95 -20.09 -26.02 50.86
CA GLY A 95 -20.48 -24.95 51.80
C GLY A 95 -21.95 -24.94 52.22
N LYS A 96 -22.86 -25.55 51.46
CA LYS A 96 -24.29 -25.67 51.84
C LYS A 96 -24.62 -26.91 52.68
N GLY A 97 -23.69 -27.85 52.83
CA GLY A 97 -23.94 -29.15 53.46
C GLY A 97 -23.43 -29.32 54.89
N THR A 98 -22.63 -28.37 55.40
CA THR A 98 -22.01 -28.51 56.71
C THR A 98 -22.24 -27.27 57.57
N ASN A 99 -22.87 -27.44 58.73
CA ASN A 99 -22.80 -26.53 59.87
C ASN A 99 -21.35 -26.47 60.38
N ALA A 100 -20.42 -25.97 59.57
CA ALA A 100 -19.00 -25.95 59.84
C ALA A 100 -18.60 -24.57 60.35
N THR A 101 -18.12 -24.60 61.59
CA THR A 101 -17.35 -23.59 62.29
C THR A 101 -16.28 -22.91 61.42
N ALA A 102 -16.11 -21.63 61.67
CA ALA A 102 -15.21 -20.71 61.00
C ALA A 102 -13.76 -21.20 60.84
N GLY A 103 -13.15 -20.85 59.70
CA GLY A 103 -11.80 -20.28 59.73
C GLY A 103 -10.61 -21.11 59.26
N ALA A 104 -10.75 -22.10 58.36
CA ALA A 104 -9.58 -22.57 57.61
C ALA A 104 -9.37 -21.66 56.39
N PRO A 105 -8.29 -20.86 56.31
CA PRO A 105 -8.03 -20.01 55.16
C PRO A 105 -7.85 -20.90 53.92
N LEU A 106 -8.69 -20.68 52.91
CA LEU A 106 -8.44 -21.26 51.60
C LEU A 106 -7.00 -20.92 51.17
N ASN A 107 -6.33 -21.89 50.56
CA ASN A 107 -4.90 -21.89 50.28
C ASN A 107 -4.52 -20.78 49.27
N THR A 108 -4.13 -19.61 49.77
CA THR A 108 -3.84 -18.37 49.03
C THR A 108 -2.85 -18.57 47.87
N THR A 109 -1.93 -19.52 47.99
CA THR A 109 -0.92 -19.85 46.95
C THR A 109 -1.53 -20.46 45.68
N LEU A 110 -2.61 -21.24 45.79
CA LEU A 110 -3.26 -21.84 44.62
C LEU A 110 -4.06 -20.80 43.83
N GLU A 111 -4.69 -19.85 44.53
CA GLU A 111 -5.39 -18.72 43.93
C GLU A 111 -4.40 -17.79 43.22
N GLU A 112 -3.28 -17.43 43.86
CA GLU A 112 -2.23 -16.60 43.27
C GLU A 112 -1.60 -17.24 42.02
N ALA A 113 -1.31 -18.54 42.05
CA ALA A 113 -0.80 -19.27 40.89
C ALA A 113 -1.81 -19.30 39.73
N THR A 114 -3.09 -19.51 40.04
CA THR A 114 -4.18 -19.52 39.05
C THR A 114 -4.37 -18.13 38.42
N VAL A 115 -4.32 -17.07 39.22
CA VAL A 115 -4.41 -15.68 38.76
C VAL A 115 -3.20 -15.31 37.89
N SER A 116 -1.99 -15.67 38.29
CA SER A 116 -0.77 -15.42 37.50
C SER A 116 -0.81 -16.13 36.13
N MET A 117 -1.25 -17.39 36.10
CA MET A 117 -1.43 -18.13 34.85
C MET A 117 -2.50 -17.51 33.94
N LEU A 118 -3.62 -17.07 34.50
CA LEU A 118 -4.68 -16.36 33.78
C LEU A 118 -4.15 -15.06 33.18
N PHE A 119 -3.40 -14.27 33.95
CA PHE A 119 -2.84 -12.99 33.49
C PHE A 119 -1.83 -13.18 32.36
N LYS A 120 -0.96 -14.18 32.45
CA LYS A 120 -0.02 -14.51 31.37
C LYS A 120 -0.73 -14.96 30.10
N ALA A 121 -1.67 -15.90 30.20
CA ALA A 121 -2.45 -16.38 29.05
C ALA A 121 -3.24 -15.25 28.38
N TYR A 122 -3.78 -14.34 29.20
CA TYR A 122 -4.47 -13.15 28.74
C TYR A 122 -3.54 -12.18 27.99
N SER A 123 -2.35 -11.90 28.54
CA SER A 123 -1.37 -11.01 27.90
C SER A 123 -0.92 -11.53 26.52
N GLU A 124 -0.68 -12.83 26.39
CA GLU A 124 -0.33 -13.47 25.11
C GLU A 124 -1.50 -13.41 24.09
N LEU A 125 -2.73 -13.63 24.56
CA LEU A 125 -3.94 -13.49 23.76
C LEU A 125 -4.08 -12.05 23.24
N ASN A 126 -3.90 -11.07 24.13
CA ASN A 126 -4.03 -9.65 23.81
C ASN A 126 -3.01 -9.21 22.75
N GLN A 127 -1.75 -9.64 22.86
CA GLN A 127 -0.72 -9.33 21.85
C GLN A 127 -1.02 -9.96 20.49
N SER A 128 -1.48 -11.21 20.48
CA SER A 128 -1.82 -11.93 19.24
C SER A 128 -3.05 -11.31 18.57
N LEU A 129 -4.04 -10.94 19.38
CA LEU A 129 -5.24 -10.25 18.93
C LEU A 129 -4.91 -8.87 18.35
N ALA A 130 -4.07 -8.09 19.01
CA ALA A 130 -3.67 -6.78 18.51
C ALA A 130 -3.02 -6.85 17.12
N LYS A 131 -2.14 -7.83 16.88
CA LYS A 131 -1.54 -8.05 15.55
C LYS A 131 -2.56 -8.47 14.50
N PHE A 132 -3.47 -9.37 14.86
CA PHE A 132 -4.54 -9.83 13.96
C PHE A 132 -5.46 -8.68 13.57
N VAL A 133 -5.87 -7.86 14.54
CA VAL A 133 -6.71 -6.67 14.32
C VAL A 133 -5.99 -5.65 13.45
N GLN A 134 -4.70 -5.40 13.68
CA GLN A 134 -3.92 -4.49 12.83
C GLN A 134 -3.91 -4.93 11.36
N LEU A 135 -3.76 -6.23 11.10
CA LEU A 135 -3.76 -6.76 9.73
C LEU A 135 -5.13 -6.66 9.07
N ILE A 136 -6.21 -6.88 9.83
CA ILE A 136 -7.57 -6.68 9.32
C ILE A 136 -7.82 -5.20 9.04
N GLN A 137 -7.49 -4.32 9.99
CA GLN A 137 -7.74 -2.88 9.88
C GLN A 137 -6.95 -2.22 8.74
N LEU A 138 -5.81 -2.79 8.35
CA LEU A 138 -5.06 -2.31 7.19
C LEU A 138 -5.89 -2.39 5.91
N HIS A 139 -6.75 -3.40 5.79
CA HIS A 139 -7.53 -3.69 4.59
C HIS A 139 -9.03 -3.39 4.74
N SER A 140 -9.56 -3.24 5.96
CA SER A 140 -11.02 -3.11 6.17
C SER A 140 -11.57 -1.69 5.94
N HIS A 141 -10.71 -0.67 5.86
CA HIS A 141 -11.11 0.70 5.57
C HIS A 141 -9.92 1.59 5.23
N LEU A 142 -10.19 2.70 4.53
CA LEU A 142 -9.23 3.78 4.33
C LEU A 142 -8.89 4.50 5.65
N GLY A 143 -7.61 4.66 5.93
CA GLY A 143 -7.11 5.34 7.12
C GLY A 143 -5.61 5.56 7.10
N PRO A 144 -5.00 6.01 8.22
CA PRO A 144 -3.56 6.26 8.29
C PRO A 144 -2.67 5.08 7.90
N GLN A 145 -3.18 3.85 8.03
CA GLN A 145 -2.47 2.62 7.67
C GLN A 145 -2.47 2.38 6.14
N SER A 146 -3.41 2.95 5.38
CA SER A 146 -3.48 2.79 3.92
C SER A 146 -2.23 3.28 3.19
N ARG A 147 -1.40 4.14 3.82
CA ARG A 147 -0.08 4.49 3.30
C ARG A 147 0.84 3.29 3.06
N TYR A 148 0.67 2.20 3.83
CA TYR A 148 1.47 0.98 3.70
C TYR A 148 1.05 0.12 2.50
N LEU A 149 -0.10 0.39 1.91
CA LEU A 149 -0.61 -0.29 0.70
C LEU A 149 0.03 0.28 -0.59
N ILE A 150 0.67 1.45 -0.50
CA ILE A 150 1.40 2.08 -1.60
C ILE A 150 2.84 1.52 -1.63
N ASP A 151 3.13 0.65 -2.61
CA ASP A 151 4.44 0.00 -2.77
C ASP A 151 5.08 0.37 -4.14
N PRO A 152 5.77 1.52 -4.24
CA PRO A 152 6.43 1.93 -5.48
C PRO A 152 7.55 0.96 -5.89
N ASP A 153 8.24 0.34 -4.93
CA ASP A 153 9.36 -0.56 -5.22
C ASP A 153 8.89 -1.85 -5.91
N TYR A 154 7.68 -2.32 -5.59
CA TYR A 154 7.08 -3.48 -6.27
C TYR A 154 6.76 -3.19 -7.75
N VAL A 155 6.21 -2.01 -8.06
CA VAL A 155 5.78 -1.66 -9.41
C VAL A 155 6.88 -1.05 -10.27
N MET A 156 7.97 -0.57 -9.66
CA MET A 156 9.09 0.10 -10.33
C MET A 156 9.59 -0.59 -11.61
N PRO A 157 9.89 -1.91 -11.62
CA PRO A 157 10.42 -2.55 -12.82
C PRO A 157 9.41 -2.56 -13.96
N ILE A 158 8.14 -2.76 -13.64
CA ILE A 158 7.06 -2.81 -14.62
C ILE A 158 6.87 -1.42 -15.22
N VAL A 159 6.85 -0.38 -14.39
CA VAL A 159 6.75 1.01 -14.82
C VAL A 159 7.92 1.37 -15.73
N ALA A 160 9.15 1.19 -15.25
CA ALA A 160 10.36 1.61 -15.93
C ALA A 160 10.62 0.86 -17.25
N GLU A 161 10.30 -0.43 -17.32
CA GLU A 161 10.68 -1.25 -18.48
C GLU A 161 9.53 -1.54 -19.44
N LYS A 162 8.31 -1.73 -18.92
CA LYS A 162 7.18 -2.27 -19.71
C LYS A 162 6.13 -1.22 -20.05
N ILE A 163 5.91 -0.25 -19.16
CA ILE A 163 4.86 0.76 -19.32
C ILE A 163 5.44 2.02 -19.95
N VAL A 164 6.42 2.61 -19.28
CA VAL A 164 6.95 3.93 -19.65
C VAL A 164 8.20 3.79 -20.51
N GLY A 165 9.06 2.82 -20.19
CA GLY A 165 10.35 2.58 -20.86
C GLY A 165 11.48 3.49 -20.37
N ARG A 166 11.24 4.26 -19.29
CA ARG A 166 12.22 5.13 -18.62
C ARG A 166 11.71 5.55 -17.24
N LEU A 167 12.62 6.12 -16.46
CA LEU A 167 12.32 6.83 -15.22
C LEU A 167 12.20 8.33 -15.49
N TYR A 168 11.60 9.07 -14.56
CA TYR A 168 11.48 10.51 -14.67
C TYR A 168 12.87 11.17 -14.71
N ASP A 169 13.06 12.04 -15.70
CA ASP A 169 14.26 12.86 -15.83
C ASP A 169 13.87 14.34 -15.91
N PRO A 170 14.17 15.15 -14.87
CA PRO A 170 13.90 16.58 -14.85
C PRO A 170 14.56 17.36 -16.00
N LYS A 171 15.58 16.80 -16.67
CA LYS A 171 16.22 17.42 -17.84
C LYS A 171 15.41 17.24 -19.13
N HIS A 172 14.42 16.35 -19.12
CA HIS A 172 13.57 16.06 -20.27
C HIS A 172 12.06 16.13 -19.91
N PRO A 173 11.58 17.27 -19.37
CA PRO A 173 10.21 17.41 -18.86
C PRO A 173 9.13 17.31 -19.96
N GLN A 174 9.52 17.39 -21.23
CA GLN A 174 8.62 17.21 -22.37
C GLN A 174 7.99 15.80 -22.43
N TYR A 175 8.62 14.79 -21.82
CA TYR A 175 8.07 13.42 -21.81
C TYR A 175 7.09 13.17 -20.67
N THR A 176 7.12 13.99 -19.61
CA THR A 176 6.38 13.77 -18.36
C THR A 176 4.89 13.51 -18.59
N SER A 177 4.23 14.35 -19.38
CA SER A 177 2.80 14.21 -19.62
C SER A 177 2.45 12.95 -20.43
N GLN A 178 3.31 12.56 -21.38
CA GLN A 178 3.12 11.33 -22.16
C GLN A 178 3.33 10.10 -21.29
N ASP A 179 4.36 10.11 -20.45
CA ASP A 179 4.73 8.98 -19.61
C ASP A 179 3.72 8.74 -18.49
N ILE A 180 3.23 9.81 -17.84
CA ILE A 180 2.12 9.72 -16.88
C ILE A 180 0.84 9.21 -17.56
N LYS A 181 0.55 9.65 -18.79
CA LYS A 181 -0.61 9.15 -19.54
C LYS A 181 -0.49 7.66 -19.86
N LYS A 182 0.70 7.15 -20.19
CA LYS A 182 0.92 5.70 -20.38
C LYS A 182 0.62 4.90 -19.13
N ILE A 183 0.95 5.41 -17.94
CA ILE A 183 0.60 4.78 -16.66
C ILE A 183 -0.93 4.67 -16.53
N TYR A 184 -1.64 5.79 -16.73
CA TYR A 184 -3.10 5.81 -16.73
C TYR A 184 -3.70 4.80 -17.72
N GLU A 185 -3.30 4.88 -19.00
CA GLU A 185 -3.80 4.02 -20.07
C GLU A 185 -3.51 2.54 -19.80
N TRP A 186 -2.34 2.23 -19.21
CA TRP A 186 -2.01 0.87 -18.84
C TRP A 186 -2.95 0.35 -17.75
N ILE A 187 -3.24 1.13 -16.70
CA ILE A 187 -4.14 0.71 -15.63
C ILE A 187 -5.54 0.47 -16.19
N THR A 188 -6.12 1.45 -16.90
CA THR A 188 -7.47 1.32 -17.50
C THR A 188 -7.59 0.12 -18.43
N LYS A 189 -6.51 -0.28 -19.10
CA LYS A 189 -6.51 -1.43 -20.03
C LYS A 189 -6.30 -2.77 -19.33
N ASN A 190 -5.57 -2.82 -18.22
CA ASN A 190 -5.06 -4.07 -17.64
C ASN A 190 -5.66 -4.42 -16.27
N ILE A 191 -6.33 -3.48 -15.61
CA ILE A 191 -6.96 -3.68 -14.30
C ILE A 191 -8.46 -3.57 -14.48
N TYR A 192 -9.17 -4.63 -14.13
CA TYR A 192 -10.62 -4.67 -14.19
C TYR A 192 -11.22 -3.94 -13.00
N ASP A 193 -12.17 -3.04 -13.25
CA ASP A 193 -13.02 -2.49 -12.23
C ASP A 193 -13.99 -3.57 -11.72
N VAL A 194 -13.81 -3.96 -10.46
CA VAL A 194 -14.63 -4.98 -9.81
C VAL A 194 -14.97 -4.53 -8.40
N PRO A 195 -16.23 -4.70 -7.95
CA PRO A 195 -16.58 -4.41 -6.57
C PRO A 195 -15.79 -5.27 -5.59
N ASP A 196 -15.61 -4.71 -4.41
CA ASP A 196 -14.99 -5.42 -3.31
C ASP A 196 -15.74 -6.68 -2.85
N SER A 197 -14.94 -7.65 -2.41
CA SER A 197 -15.44 -8.83 -1.72
C SER A 197 -15.76 -8.53 -0.26
N ASP A 198 -16.70 -9.28 0.32
CA ASP A 198 -16.96 -9.22 1.76
C ASP A 198 -15.65 -9.52 2.53
N PHE A 199 -15.24 -8.57 3.37
CA PHE A 199 -14.07 -8.63 4.22
C PHE A 199 -14.46 -8.41 5.69
N PRO A 200 -13.84 -9.14 6.64
CA PRO A 200 -14.15 -8.97 8.05
C PRO A 200 -13.66 -7.61 8.53
N ASP A 201 -14.54 -6.88 9.20
CA ASP A 201 -14.22 -5.76 10.07
C ASP A 201 -14.36 -6.21 11.53
N VAL A 202 -13.44 -5.76 12.39
CA VAL A 202 -13.34 -6.22 13.77
C VAL A 202 -13.55 -5.05 14.72
N THR A 203 -14.56 -5.19 15.57
CA THR A 203 -14.78 -4.29 16.71
C THR A 203 -14.37 -5.00 18.00
N ILE A 204 -13.62 -4.30 18.85
CA ILE A 204 -13.23 -4.81 20.16
C ILE A 204 -13.84 -3.93 21.23
N GLU A 205 -14.58 -4.55 22.14
CA GLU A 205 -15.04 -3.93 23.38
C GLU A 205 -13.96 -4.10 24.45
N TYR A 206 -13.60 -3.00 25.11
CA TYR A 206 -12.62 -2.99 26.19
C TYR A 206 -13.29 -2.65 27.52
N VAL A 207 -12.83 -3.31 28.59
CA VAL A 207 -13.10 -2.89 29.97
C VAL A 207 -11.83 -2.33 30.59
N ASN A 208 -11.94 -1.29 31.40
CA ASN A 208 -10.84 -0.80 32.21
C ASN A 208 -10.87 -1.51 33.57
N ILE A 209 -9.87 -2.36 33.84
CA ILE A 209 -9.66 -2.94 35.17
C ILE A 209 -8.35 -2.38 35.70
N THR A 210 -8.44 -1.62 36.80
CA THR A 210 -7.28 -1.06 37.52
C THR A 210 -6.29 -0.28 36.62
N GLY A 211 -6.80 0.51 35.67
CA GLY A 211 -5.98 1.30 34.75
C GLY A 211 -5.49 0.55 33.51
N THR A 212 -5.86 -0.73 33.34
CA THR A 212 -5.51 -1.54 32.17
C THR A 212 -6.74 -1.77 31.31
N LEU A 213 -6.67 -1.41 30.03
CA LEU A 213 -7.71 -1.76 29.05
C LEU A 213 -7.57 -3.22 28.61
N LEU A 214 -8.65 -3.96 28.79
CA LEU A 214 -8.72 -5.39 28.57
C LEU A 214 -9.82 -5.69 27.54
N PRO A 215 -9.53 -6.29 26.37
CA PRO A 215 -10.56 -6.73 25.44
C PRO A 215 -11.47 -7.80 26.06
N ILE A 216 -12.77 -7.52 26.16
CA ILE A 216 -13.76 -8.45 26.72
C ILE A 216 -14.66 -9.08 25.66
N LYS A 217 -14.76 -8.45 24.48
CA LYS A 217 -15.59 -8.92 23.38
C LYS A 217 -14.96 -8.57 22.04
N LEU A 218 -15.04 -9.51 21.11
CA LEU A 218 -14.68 -9.32 19.71
C LEU A 218 -15.93 -9.58 18.89
N ASP A 219 -16.34 -8.58 18.12
CA ASP A 219 -17.41 -8.71 17.15
C ASP A 219 -16.84 -8.62 15.74
N PHE A 220 -17.39 -9.45 14.85
CA PHE A 220 -17.02 -9.51 13.44
C PHE A 220 -18.24 -9.10 12.62
N THR A 221 -18.04 -8.14 11.72
CA THR A 221 -19.02 -7.75 10.72
C THR A 221 -18.40 -7.87 9.35
N LEU A 222 -19.14 -8.39 8.36
CA LEU A 222 -18.68 -8.39 6.98
C LEU A 222 -19.01 -7.04 6.35
N ARG A 223 -18.03 -6.45 5.67
CA ARG A 223 -18.19 -5.24 4.86
C ARG A 223 -17.67 -5.50 3.47
N ARG A 224 -18.28 -4.91 2.45
CA ARG A 224 -17.74 -4.88 1.08
C ARG A 224 -16.77 -3.72 0.97
N GLU A 225 -15.66 -3.85 1.67
CA GLU A 225 -14.58 -2.88 1.75
C GLU A 225 -13.30 -3.66 2.05
N TYR A 226 -12.50 -3.90 1.02
CA TYR A 226 -11.24 -4.60 1.04
C TYR A 226 -10.21 -3.82 0.23
N VAL A 227 -9.57 -2.86 0.91
CA VAL A 227 -8.55 -2.03 0.30
C VAL A 227 -7.30 -2.87 -0.01
N GLN A 228 -6.99 -3.04 -1.28
CA GLN A 228 -5.83 -3.78 -1.77
C GLN A 228 -4.57 -2.92 -1.77
N SER A 229 -3.44 -3.57 -1.54
CA SER A 229 -2.13 -3.02 -1.88
C SER A 229 -1.91 -2.99 -3.38
N ALA A 230 -1.00 -2.12 -3.83
CA ALA A 230 -0.60 -2.08 -5.23
C ALA A 230 -0.11 -3.45 -5.76
N ALA A 231 0.52 -4.25 -4.90
CA ALA A 231 0.95 -5.61 -5.26
C ALA A 231 -0.22 -6.58 -5.45
N GLU A 232 -1.24 -6.50 -4.59
CA GLU A 232 -2.47 -7.29 -4.68
C GLU A 232 -3.26 -6.92 -5.94
N THR A 233 -3.52 -5.64 -6.18
CA THR A 233 -4.22 -5.16 -7.38
C THR A 233 -3.52 -5.61 -8.66
N MET A 234 -2.19 -5.52 -8.71
CA MET A 234 -1.39 -5.99 -9.85
C MET A 234 -1.47 -7.49 -10.08
N LYS A 235 -1.47 -8.27 -8.99
CA LYS A 235 -1.53 -9.74 -9.06
C LYS A 235 -2.94 -10.22 -9.45
N ARG A 236 -3.97 -9.61 -8.88
CA ARG A 236 -5.39 -9.90 -9.15
C ARG A 236 -5.81 -9.37 -10.52
N ARG A 237 -5.16 -8.32 -11.02
CA ARG A 237 -5.57 -7.52 -12.19
C ARG A 237 -6.99 -6.98 -12.05
N ALA A 238 -7.42 -6.71 -10.82
CA ALA A 238 -8.74 -6.20 -10.55
C ALA A 238 -8.78 -5.46 -9.20
N GLY A 239 -9.62 -4.44 -9.12
CA GLY A 239 -9.89 -3.64 -7.93
C GLY A 239 -10.78 -2.46 -8.30
N ASP A 240 -11.48 -1.89 -7.33
CA ASP A 240 -12.33 -0.71 -7.51
C ASP A 240 -11.51 0.59 -7.35
N CYS A 241 -12.16 1.68 -6.91
CA CYS A 241 -11.63 3.02 -7.05
C CYS A 241 -10.36 3.26 -6.22
N GLU A 242 -10.31 2.83 -4.97
CA GLU A 242 -9.18 3.01 -4.08
C GLU A 242 -8.02 2.08 -4.44
N ASP A 243 -8.31 0.87 -4.86
CA ASP A 243 -7.32 -0.11 -5.31
C ASP A 243 -6.54 0.42 -6.52
N GLN A 244 -7.29 0.89 -7.53
CA GLN A 244 -6.71 1.46 -8.74
C GLN A 244 -5.98 2.78 -8.45
N ALA A 245 -6.48 3.59 -7.52
CA ALA A 245 -5.81 4.80 -7.08
C ALA A 245 -4.50 4.52 -6.31
N ILE A 246 -4.48 3.54 -5.40
CA ILE A 246 -3.29 3.08 -4.66
C ILE A 246 -2.23 2.54 -5.65
N LEU A 247 -2.66 1.75 -6.63
CA LEU A 247 -1.79 1.26 -7.69
C LEU A 247 -1.22 2.42 -8.53
N ALA A 248 -2.08 3.33 -9.00
CA ALA A 248 -1.66 4.49 -9.79
C ALA A 248 -0.66 5.36 -9.04
N THR A 249 -0.94 5.65 -7.76
CA THR A 249 -0.02 6.41 -6.90
C THR A 249 1.31 5.68 -6.73
N SER A 250 1.30 4.37 -6.54
CA SER A 250 2.54 3.57 -6.45
C SER A 250 3.35 3.65 -7.74
N MET A 251 2.69 3.55 -8.90
CA MET A 251 3.35 3.65 -10.21
C MET A 251 3.92 5.04 -10.47
N LEU A 252 3.20 6.09 -10.08
CA LEU A 252 3.66 7.47 -10.18
C LEU A 252 4.87 7.72 -9.29
N ILE A 253 4.85 7.30 -8.02
CA ILE A 253 5.99 7.44 -7.12
C ILE A 253 7.21 6.68 -7.66
N ALA A 254 7.00 5.49 -8.21
CA ALA A 254 8.06 4.72 -8.83
C ALA A 254 8.67 5.45 -10.04
N TYR A 255 7.84 5.92 -10.97
CA TYR A 255 8.28 6.72 -12.12
C TYR A 255 9.05 7.98 -11.69
N LEU A 256 8.54 8.71 -10.70
CA LEU A 256 9.07 10.01 -10.27
C LEU A 256 10.29 9.93 -9.35
N GLN A 257 10.64 8.76 -8.83
CA GLN A 257 11.81 8.53 -7.96
C GLN A 257 11.98 9.51 -6.79
N LYS A 258 10.87 9.97 -6.18
CA LYS A 258 10.85 11.00 -5.12
C LYS A 258 11.31 12.41 -5.55
N LEU A 259 11.53 12.64 -6.84
CA LEU A 259 11.86 13.97 -7.38
C LEU A 259 10.62 14.88 -7.49
N ALA A 260 9.44 14.28 -7.43
CA ALA A 260 8.16 14.96 -7.43
C ALA A 260 7.15 14.22 -6.54
N SER A 261 6.00 14.84 -6.32
CA SER A 261 5.00 14.36 -5.36
C SER A 261 3.87 13.64 -6.08
N ALA A 262 3.45 12.49 -5.56
CA ALA A 262 2.21 11.82 -5.97
C ALA A 262 1.44 11.35 -4.74
N TYR A 263 0.11 11.32 -4.87
CA TYR A 263 -0.84 11.09 -3.79
C TYR A 263 -2.06 10.32 -4.28
N THR A 264 -2.61 9.48 -3.42
CA THR A 264 -4.00 9.04 -3.53
C THR A 264 -4.89 10.08 -2.86
N ILE A 265 -5.98 10.44 -3.53
CA ILE A 265 -7.06 11.29 -3.00
C ILE A 265 -8.34 10.47 -2.92
N CYS A 266 -9.07 10.57 -1.82
CA CYS A 266 -10.37 9.92 -1.66
C CYS A 266 -11.39 10.92 -1.12
N LEU A 267 -12.53 11.03 -1.81
CA LEU A 267 -13.67 11.84 -1.43
C LEU A 267 -14.61 10.98 -0.59
N ILE A 268 -14.82 11.37 0.66
CA ILE A 268 -15.75 10.69 1.57
C ILE A 268 -16.99 11.56 1.71
N SER A 269 -18.13 11.07 1.22
CA SER A 269 -19.42 11.75 1.25
C SER A 269 -20.35 11.14 2.28
N SER A 270 -21.27 11.94 2.82
CA SER A 270 -22.36 11.45 3.68
C SER A 270 -23.56 10.91 2.89
N VAL A 271 -23.62 11.18 1.58
CA VAL A 271 -24.78 10.86 0.71
C VAL A 271 -24.41 10.06 -0.53
N GLN A 272 -23.12 9.84 -0.80
CA GLN A 272 -22.61 9.12 -1.97
C GLN A 272 -21.52 8.12 -1.53
N LEU A 273 -21.41 7.01 -2.24
CA LEU A 273 -20.30 6.05 -2.08
C LEU A 273 -18.97 6.75 -2.30
N ALA A 274 -18.01 6.51 -1.40
CA ALA A 274 -16.67 7.07 -1.46
C ALA A 274 -16.02 6.82 -2.84
N HIS A 275 -15.16 7.75 -3.27
CA HIS A 275 -14.50 7.63 -4.56
C HIS A 275 -13.05 8.11 -4.47
N CYS A 276 -12.14 7.36 -5.09
CA CYS A 276 -10.71 7.63 -5.03
C CYS A 276 -10.10 7.80 -6.43
N ALA A 277 -9.05 8.61 -6.48
CA ALA A 277 -8.21 8.82 -7.66
C ALA A 277 -6.75 9.03 -7.23
N SER A 278 -5.85 9.10 -8.21
CA SER A 278 -4.44 9.45 -8.00
C SER A 278 -4.13 10.84 -8.56
N MET A 279 -3.21 11.53 -7.89
CA MET A 279 -2.73 12.86 -8.26
C MET A 279 -1.21 12.89 -8.28
N ALA A 280 -0.61 13.59 -9.23
CA ALA A 280 0.83 13.90 -9.23
C ALA A 280 1.08 15.39 -9.48
N VAL A 281 2.02 15.97 -8.74
CA VAL A 281 2.47 17.35 -8.89
C VAL A 281 3.92 17.35 -9.35
N VAL A 282 4.15 17.68 -10.62
CA VAL A 282 5.45 17.61 -11.29
C VAL A 282 5.65 18.89 -12.11
N ASP A 283 6.77 19.57 -11.89
CA ASP A 283 7.15 20.83 -12.57
C ASP A 283 6.05 21.90 -12.56
N GLY A 284 5.36 22.05 -11.41
CA GLY A 284 4.27 23.01 -11.25
C GLY A 284 2.95 22.61 -11.94
N LYS A 285 2.87 21.43 -12.53
CA LYS A 285 1.68 20.86 -13.15
C LYS A 285 1.02 19.85 -12.23
N LEU A 286 -0.31 19.80 -12.24
CA LEU A 286 -1.07 18.73 -11.60
C LEU A 286 -1.57 17.76 -12.66
N TYR A 287 -1.42 16.47 -12.39
CA TYR A 287 -2.00 15.37 -13.15
C TYR A 287 -3.02 14.67 -12.25
N ILE A 288 -4.23 14.43 -12.76
CA ILE A 288 -5.25 13.60 -12.10
C ILE A 288 -5.47 12.37 -12.95
N LEU A 289 -5.35 11.20 -12.32
CA LEU A 289 -5.57 9.88 -12.92
C LEU A 289 -6.69 9.20 -12.14
N ASP A 290 -7.80 8.96 -12.80
CA ASP A 290 -8.95 8.24 -12.25
C ASP A 290 -9.35 7.14 -13.25
N PRO A 291 -8.68 5.98 -13.18
CA PRO A 291 -8.88 4.89 -14.13
C PRO A 291 -10.28 4.29 -14.06
N THR A 292 -10.88 4.21 -12.87
CA THR A 292 -12.23 3.66 -12.62
C THR A 292 -13.31 4.47 -13.33
N MET A 293 -13.19 5.80 -13.31
CA MET A 293 -14.13 6.68 -14.02
C MET A 293 -13.71 7.00 -15.45
N GLY A 294 -12.55 6.52 -15.91
CA GLY A 294 -12.01 6.86 -17.22
C GLY A 294 -11.64 8.34 -17.37
N TYR A 295 -11.23 9.00 -16.27
CA TYR A 295 -10.91 10.42 -16.24
C TYR A 295 -9.40 10.66 -16.12
N TYR A 296 -8.89 11.49 -17.03
CA TYR A 296 -7.51 11.96 -17.03
C TYR A 296 -7.46 13.46 -17.33
N ALA A 297 -6.85 14.23 -16.44
CA ALA A 297 -6.73 15.67 -16.61
C ALA A 297 -5.36 16.20 -16.21
N VAL A 298 -4.99 17.34 -16.80
CA VAL A 298 -3.73 18.03 -16.52
C VAL A 298 -3.99 19.52 -16.33
N ALA A 299 -3.65 20.04 -15.15
CA ALA A 299 -3.47 21.47 -14.93
C ALA A 299 -2.08 21.86 -15.40
N LYS A 300 -1.96 22.72 -16.42
CA LYS A 300 -0.67 23.05 -17.05
C LYS A 300 0.18 24.02 -16.23
N ASN A 301 -0.41 24.65 -15.24
CA ASN A 301 0.23 25.61 -14.34
C ASN A 301 -0.53 25.66 -12.99
N PRO A 302 0.06 26.26 -11.94
CA PRO A 302 -0.57 26.31 -10.63
C PRO A 302 -1.93 27.02 -10.59
N SER A 303 -2.18 28.01 -11.46
CA SER A 303 -3.47 28.72 -11.51
C SER A 303 -4.62 27.86 -12.04
N GLU A 304 -4.34 26.81 -12.81
CA GLU A 304 -5.34 25.85 -13.33
C GLU A 304 -5.68 24.73 -12.33
N ILE A 305 -4.94 24.59 -11.23
CA ILE A 305 -5.15 23.51 -10.25
C ILE A 305 -6.55 23.55 -9.62
N PRO A 306 -7.07 24.69 -9.13
CA PRO A 306 -8.39 24.74 -8.53
C PRO A 306 -9.50 24.30 -9.48
N THR A 307 -9.47 24.77 -10.74
CA THR A 307 -10.48 24.41 -11.74
C THR A 307 -10.36 22.95 -12.13
N THR A 308 -9.15 22.42 -12.31
CA THR A 308 -8.92 21.01 -12.67
C THR A 308 -9.44 20.05 -11.60
N ILE A 309 -9.17 20.32 -10.31
CA ILE A 309 -9.67 19.49 -9.20
C ILE A 309 -11.20 19.55 -9.12
N ARG A 310 -11.81 20.73 -9.28
CA ARG A 310 -13.27 20.86 -9.27
C ARG A 310 -13.93 20.16 -10.46
N SER A 311 -13.34 20.27 -11.65
CA SER A 311 -13.85 19.54 -12.83
C SER A 311 -13.81 18.03 -12.66
N TRP A 312 -12.79 17.49 -11.98
CA TRP A 312 -12.77 16.07 -11.60
C TRP A 312 -13.89 15.72 -10.61
N MET A 313 -14.08 16.53 -9.56
CA MET A 313 -15.18 16.32 -8.62
C MET A 313 -16.55 16.34 -9.31
N ASP A 314 -16.81 17.36 -10.13
CA ASP A 314 -18.06 17.48 -10.88
C ASP A 314 -18.27 16.27 -11.80
N TYR A 315 -17.21 15.79 -12.45
CA TYR A 315 -17.25 14.58 -13.29
C TYR A 315 -17.64 13.33 -12.49
N THR A 316 -17.16 13.21 -11.25
CA THR A 316 -17.51 12.11 -10.34
C THR A 316 -18.87 12.28 -9.64
N GLY A 317 -19.59 13.38 -9.93
CA GLY A 317 -20.88 13.70 -9.33
C GLY A 317 -20.81 14.24 -7.90
N TYR A 318 -19.60 14.56 -7.42
CA TYR A 318 -19.37 15.04 -6.07
C TYR A 318 -19.60 16.54 -5.95
N SER A 319 -20.31 16.94 -4.88
CA SER A 319 -20.53 18.34 -4.56
C SER A 319 -19.86 18.70 -3.22
N PRO A 320 -19.13 19.83 -3.12
CA PRO A 320 -18.38 20.20 -1.92
C PRO A 320 -19.22 20.23 -0.63
N GLN A 321 -20.50 20.62 -0.70
CA GLN A 321 -21.39 20.67 0.47
C GLN A 321 -21.74 19.31 1.07
N TYR A 322 -21.50 18.22 0.35
CA TYR A 322 -21.79 16.86 0.81
C TYR A 322 -20.53 16.08 1.22
N LEU A 323 -19.35 16.69 1.09
CA LEU A 323 -18.11 16.08 1.57
C LEU A 323 -18.08 16.07 3.09
N ALA A 324 -17.92 14.88 3.65
CA ALA A 324 -17.65 14.69 5.07
C ALA A 324 -16.15 14.82 5.35
N LYS A 325 -15.32 14.19 4.50
CA LYS A 325 -13.86 14.21 4.60
C LYS A 325 -13.23 14.07 3.22
N VAL A 326 -11.99 14.53 3.09
CA VAL A 326 -11.11 14.18 1.97
C VAL A 326 -9.83 13.59 2.53
N TYR A 327 -9.49 12.38 2.10
CA TYR A 327 -8.20 11.77 2.43
C TYR A 327 -7.19 12.08 1.33
N LEU A 328 -5.98 12.45 1.74
CA LEU A 328 -4.84 12.63 0.84
C LEU A 328 -3.64 11.93 1.48
N PHE A 329 -3.05 10.98 0.77
CA PHE A 329 -1.95 10.19 1.32
C PHE A 329 -1.01 9.67 0.25
N ASN A 330 0.21 9.32 0.67
CA ASN A 330 1.18 8.59 -0.13
C ASN A 330 1.89 7.56 0.75
N ASN A 331 2.99 6.94 0.29
CA ASN A 331 3.69 5.92 1.07
C ASN A 331 4.41 6.42 2.34
N THR A 332 4.51 7.73 2.55
CA THR A 332 5.22 8.29 3.73
C THR A 332 4.29 8.97 4.72
N TRP A 333 3.15 9.51 4.30
CA TRP A 333 2.22 10.23 5.20
C TRP A 333 0.76 10.10 4.76
N PHE A 334 -0.13 10.41 5.69
CA PHE A 334 -1.58 10.44 5.50
C PHE A 334 -2.15 11.71 6.15
N LYS A 335 -3.12 12.35 5.50
CA LYS A 335 -3.87 13.47 6.09
C LYS A 335 -5.33 13.46 5.67
N SER A 336 -6.17 13.79 6.64
CA SER A 336 -7.58 14.08 6.42
C SER A 336 -7.82 15.58 6.37
N PHE A 337 -8.63 16.01 5.42
CA PHE A 337 -9.15 17.36 5.29
C PHE A 337 -10.66 17.34 5.44
N ILE A 338 -11.24 18.46 5.87
CA ILE A 338 -12.69 18.61 5.98
C ILE A 338 -13.26 19.18 4.66
N ALA A 339 -12.55 20.13 4.05
CA ALA A 339 -12.96 20.78 2.82
C ALA A 339 -11.98 20.49 1.67
N ILE A 340 -12.51 20.33 0.45
CA ILE A 340 -11.68 20.19 -0.75
C ILE A 340 -10.80 21.43 -0.98
N ASP A 341 -11.26 22.63 -0.58
CA ASP A 341 -10.51 23.87 -0.76
C ASP A 341 -9.17 23.85 -0.01
N ASP A 342 -9.07 23.13 1.11
CA ASP A 342 -7.81 22.96 1.82
C ASP A 342 -6.87 22.00 1.08
N VAL A 343 -7.41 20.99 0.38
CA VAL A 343 -6.64 20.11 -0.51
C VAL A 343 -6.14 20.91 -1.72
N ILE A 344 -7.00 21.70 -2.34
CA ILE A 344 -6.64 22.59 -3.46
C ILE A 344 -5.50 23.52 -3.02
N ARG A 345 -5.64 24.19 -1.87
CA ARG A 345 -4.59 25.07 -1.34
C ARG A 345 -3.29 24.31 -1.10
N TYR A 346 -3.36 23.12 -0.50
CA TYR A 346 -2.20 22.27 -0.25
C TYR A 346 -1.46 21.89 -1.55
N ILE A 347 -2.19 21.40 -2.55
CA ILE A 347 -1.64 20.98 -3.84
C ILE A 347 -1.08 22.19 -4.62
N SER A 348 -1.79 23.32 -4.65
CA SER A 348 -1.33 24.56 -5.27
C SER A 348 -0.04 25.09 -4.63
N ASN A 349 0.11 24.99 -3.30
CA ASN A 349 1.34 25.40 -2.63
C ASN A 349 2.55 24.54 -3.04
N ILE A 350 2.36 23.23 -3.19
CA ILE A 350 3.42 22.33 -3.68
C ILE A 350 3.80 22.71 -5.12
N ALA A 351 2.82 22.93 -5.99
CA ALA A 351 3.06 23.29 -7.38
C ALA A 351 3.79 24.63 -7.52
N ASN A 352 3.36 25.65 -6.78
CA ASN A 352 4.02 26.96 -6.77
C ASN A 352 5.48 26.86 -6.29
N ALA A 353 5.75 26.06 -5.26
CA ALA A 353 7.11 25.86 -4.75
C ALA A 353 8.04 25.14 -5.73
N GLN A 354 7.52 24.39 -6.71
CA GLN A 354 8.31 23.78 -7.78
C GLN A 354 8.68 24.78 -8.88
N VAL A 355 7.81 25.75 -9.18
CA VAL A 355 8.05 26.78 -10.22
C VAL A 355 9.06 27.84 -9.76
N GLN A 356 9.21 28.04 -8.45
CA GLN A 356 10.13 29.03 -7.88
C GLN A 356 11.58 28.54 -7.74
N LYS A 357 11.85 27.26 -7.99
CA LYS A 357 13.19 26.65 -7.98
C LYS A 357 13.77 26.65 -9.38
#